data_AF-A0A345ILL9-F1
#
_entry.id   AF-A0A345ILL9-F1
#
_cell.length_a   1.000
_cell.length_b   1.000
_cell.length_c   1.000
_cell.angle_alpha   90.00
_cell.angle_beta   90.00
_cell.angle_gamma   90.00
#
_symmetry.space_group_name_H-M   'P 1'
#
loop_
_entity.id
_entity.type
_entity.pdbx_description
1 polymer ?
#
loop_
_entity_poly.entity_id
_entity_poly.type
_entity_poly.pdbx_seq_one_letter_code
_entity_poly.pdbx_strand_id
1 'polypeptide(L)'
;MTGLILDTTTDAQGNLLVKLAGITANGKSGVTWIHQVKFSGSRTPAQVPAIGTPVMIDCVATQEVFTIRGQKASRVRILGKALVQITQPVQTRTHGKVTFLMNAANTFEFRAHLVRDAFVKRTKAGDVAEARLAVKDRAGKLHYFQGEAWQQVGTLMGRMRSGGEGTFTAILRRDRVGEKAFDVMEVLAVTFHSDRPTTPAPAAVVVHELAHAAD
;
A
#
# COMPACT_ATOMS: atom_id res chain seq x y z
N MET A 1 -8.54 6.90 -5.01
CA MET A 1 -8.26 6.21 -6.29
C MET A 1 -9.14 6.80 -7.40
N THR A 2 -8.69 6.86 -8.65
CA THR A 2 -9.53 7.17 -9.81
C THR A 2 -9.36 6.12 -10.91
N GLY A 3 -10.38 5.87 -11.73
CA GLY A 3 -10.31 4.90 -12.83
C GLY A 3 -11.56 4.93 -13.72
N LEU A 4 -11.50 4.24 -14.86
CA LEU A 4 -12.65 4.01 -15.73
C LEU A 4 -13.39 2.74 -15.29
N ILE A 5 -14.71 2.79 -15.15
CA ILE A 5 -15.50 1.58 -14.88
C ILE A 5 -15.41 0.64 -16.08
N LEU A 6 -14.91 -0.57 -15.87
CA LEU A 6 -14.90 -1.64 -16.87
C LEU A 6 -16.10 -2.56 -16.74
N ASP A 7 -16.52 -2.83 -15.50
CA ASP A 7 -17.53 -3.83 -15.19
C ASP A 7 -18.07 -3.60 -13.77
N THR A 8 -19.30 -4.02 -13.54
CA THR A 8 -19.98 -3.96 -12.24
C THR A 8 -20.71 -5.27 -12.01
N THR A 9 -20.33 -6.00 -10.97
CA THR A 9 -20.93 -7.29 -10.61
C THR A 9 -21.32 -7.30 -9.13
N THR A 10 -22.06 -8.32 -8.72
CA THR A 10 -22.40 -8.55 -7.32
C THR A 10 -21.84 -9.90 -6.90
N ASP A 11 -21.18 -9.97 -5.74
CA ASP A 11 -20.70 -11.25 -5.20
C ASP A 11 -21.84 -12.06 -4.55
N ALA A 12 -21.55 -13.31 -4.18
CA ALA A 12 -22.52 -14.22 -3.58
C ALA A 12 -23.12 -13.71 -2.25
N GLN A 13 -22.47 -12.72 -1.62
CA GLN A 13 -22.93 -12.10 -0.38
C GLN A 13 -23.65 -10.77 -0.63
N GLY A 14 -24.04 -10.48 -1.87
CA GLY A 14 -24.77 -9.27 -2.22
C GLY A 14 -23.91 -8.00 -2.24
N ASN A 15 -22.58 -8.11 -2.22
CA ASN A 15 -21.71 -6.93 -2.25
C ASN A 15 -21.45 -6.49 -3.69
N LEU A 16 -21.51 -5.19 -3.93
CA LEU A 16 -21.17 -4.60 -5.22
C LEU A 16 -19.65 -4.66 -5.45
N LEU A 17 -19.26 -5.11 -6.63
CA LEU A 17 -17.89 -5.18 -7.12
C LEU A 17 -17.76 -4.29 -8.35
N VAL A 18 -16.99 -3.20 -8.23
CA VAL A 18 -16.72 -2.27 -9.34
C VAL A 18 -15.31 -2.52 -9.85
N LYS A 19 -15.17 -2.95 -11.10
CA LYS A 19 -13.88 -3.15 -11.75
C LYS A 19 -13.45 -1.88 -12.44
N LEU A 20 -12.28 -1.36 -12.06
CA LEU A 20 -11.70 -0.13 -12.58
C LEU A 20 -10.42 -0.40 -13.35
N ALA A 21 -10.14 0.45 -14.33
CA ALA A 21 -8.86 0.46 -15.03
C ALA A 21 -8.29 1.87 -15.18
N GLY A 22 -6.97 1.95 -15.08
CA GLY A 22 -6.25 3.20 -15.20
C GLY A 22 -4.78 2.99 -15.53
N ILE A 23 -4.14 4.10 -15.92
CA ILE A 23 -2.70 4.22 -16.10
C ILE A 23 -2.22 5.29 -15.15
N THR A 24 -1.44 4.89 -14.15
CA THR A 24 -0.85 5.82 -13.16
C THR A 24 0.56 6.18 -13.58
N ALA A 25 0.87 7.47 -13.63
CA ALA A 25 2.24 7.90 -13.88
C ALA A 25 3.17 7.50 -12.72
N ASN A 26 4.35 6.98 -13.04
CA ASN A 26 5.39 6.61 -12.06
C ASN A 26 6.77 7.20 -12.43
N GLY A 27 6.80 8.27 -13.22
CA GLY A 27 8.04 8.87 -13.72
C GLY A 27 8.71 8.12 -14.89
N LYS A 28 8.11 7.03 -15.40
CA LYS A 28 8.55 6.30 -16.61
C LYS A 28 7.37 6.02 -17.56
N SER A 29 7.16 4.76 -17.96
CA SER A 29 6.12 4.32 -18.90
C SER A 29 4.70 4.37 -18.35
N GLY A 30 4.54 4.66 -17.04
CA GLY A 30 3.28 4.50 -16.33
C GLY A 30 2.97 3.05 -15.98
N VAL A 31 2.20 2.85 -14.92
CA VAL A 31 1.71 1.55 -14.47
C VAL A 31 0.27 1.40 -14.94
N THR A 32 0.04 0.48 -15.86
CA THR A 32 -1.30 0.05 -16.26
C THR A 32 -1.84 -0.92 -15.23
N TRP A 33 -3.06 -0.70 -14.74
CA TRP A 33 -3.66 -1.55 -13.72
C TRP A 33 -5.15 -1.78 -13.97
N ILE A 34 -5.63 -2.90 -13.44
CA ILE A 34 -7.05 -3.25 -13.37
C ILE A 34 -7.31 -3.75 -11.96
N HIS A 35 -8.16 -3.04 -11.23
CA HIS A 35 -8.46 -3.29 -9.83
C HIS A 35 -9.95 -3.52 -9.64
N GLN A 36 -10.31 -4.31 -8.64
CA GLN A 36 -11.70 -4.53 -8.26
C GLN A 36 -11.95 -3.95 -6.87
N VAL A 37 -12.89 -3.02 -6.77
CA VAL A 37 -13.29 -2.36 -5.54
C VAL A 37 -14.59 -3.00 -5.04
N LYS A 38 -14.58 -3.45 -3.78
CA LYS A 38 -15.75 -4.03 -3.12
C LYS A 38 -16.45 -2.97 -2.26
N PHE A 39 -17.75 -2.79 -2.46
CA PHE A 39 -18.63 -2.01 -1.59
C PHE A 39 -19.61 -2.94 -0.88
N SER A 40 -19.84 -2.70 0.41
CA SER A 40 -20.62 -3.58 1.27
C SER A 40 -21.49 -2.78 2.22
N GLY A 41 -22.70 -3.30 2.51
CA GLY A 41 -23.61 -2.70 3.49
C GLY A 41 -23.94 -1.24 3.17
N SER A 42 -23.90 -0.38 4.19
CA SER A 42 -24.21 1.05 4.06
C SER A 42 -23.23 1.86 3.19
N ARG A 43 -22.13 1.25 2.74
CA ARG A 43 -21.17 1.87 1.81
C ARG A 43 -21.49 1.59 0.35
N THR A 44 -22.46 0.72 0.06
CA THR A 44 -22.88 0.46 -1.32
C THR A 44 -23.52 1.72 -1.90
N PRO A 45 -22.96 2.30 -2.99
CA PRO A 45 -23.55 3.48 -3.60
C PRO A 45 -24.95 3.16 -4.14
N ALA A 46 -25.91 4.06 -3.89
CA ALA A 46 -27.29 3.89 -4.34
C ALA A 46 -27.42 3.87 -5.87
N GLN A 47 -26.52 4.58 -6.56
CA GLN A 47 -26.41 4.59 -8.01
C GLN A 47 -24.96 4.34 -8.40
N VAL A 48 -24.77 3.40 -9.32
CA VAL A 48 -23.47 3.09 -9.89
C VAL A 48 -23.42 3.71 -11.29
N PRO A 49 -22.45 4.59 -11.60
CA PRO A 49 -22.30 5.12 -12.94
C PRO A 49 -22.07 4.00 -13.98
N ALA A 50 -22.44 4.27 -15.23
CA ALA A 50 -22.36 3.28 -16.30
C ALA A 50 -20.92 2.84 -16.59
N ILE A 51 -20.77 1.65 -17.18
CA ILE A 51 -19.49 1.19 -17.75
C ILE A 51 -18.95 2.25 -18.72
N GLY A 52 -17.63 2.48 -18.68
CA GLY A 52 -16.97 3.54 -19.42
C GLY A 52 -16.96 4.90 -18.73
N THR A 53 -17.60 5.04 -17.55
CA THR A 53 -17.60 6.30 -16.80
C THR A 53 -16.32 6.44 -15.97
N PRO A 54 -15.63 7.59 -16.01
CA PRO A 54 -14.53 7.87 -15.10
C PRO A 54 -15.05 8.18 -13.70
N VAL A 55 -14.46 7.56 -12.68
CA VAL A 55 -14.89 7.73 -11.29
C VAL A 55 -13.71 7.97 -10.37
N MET A 56 -13.99 8.66 -9.26
CA MET A 56 -13.16 8.73 -8.09
C MET A 56 -13.76 7.85 -6.99
N ILE A 57 -12.92 7.08 -6.32
CA ILE A 57 -13.27 6.22 -5.20
C ILE A 57 -12.40 6.59 -4.00
N ASP A 58 -13.04 6.93 -2.87
CA ASP A 58 -12.41 6.85 -1.56
C ASP A 58 -12.44 5.39 -1.11
N CYS A 59 -11.27 4.83 -0.81
CA CYS A 59 -11.12 3.41 -0.53
C CYS A 59 -10.00 3.14 0.47
N VAL A 60 -9.99 1.92 0.99
CA VAL A 60 -8.89 1.37 1.79
C VAL A 60 -8.39 0.08 1.18
N ALA A 61 -7.08 -0.12 1.19
CA ALA A 61 -6.48 -1.42 0.90
C ALA A 61 -6.46 -2.27 2.17
N THR A 62 -6.85 -3.52 2.06
CA THR A 62 -6.84 -4.49 3.16
C THR A 62 -6.23 -5.79 2.71
N GLN A 63 -5.64 -6.54 3.62
CA GLN A 63 -5.20 -7.90 3.35
C GLN A 63 -6.37 -8.89 3.47
N GLU A 64 -6.59 -9.68 2.43
CA GLU A 64 -7.42 -10.88 2.47
C GLU A 64 -6.51 -12.12 2.49
N VAL A 65 -6.70 -12.98 3.48
CA VAL A 65 -6.04 -14.29 3.59
C VAL A 65 -7.04 -15.37 3.19
N PHE A 66 -6.60 -16.30 2.36
CA PHE A 66 -7.42 -17.40 1.86
C PHE A 66 -6.54 -18.64 1.66
N THR A 67 -7.17 -19.80 1.46
CA THR A 67 -6.45 -21.07 1.30
C THR A 67 -6.58 -21.56 -0.14
N ILE A 68 -5.46 -21.89 -0.79
CA ILE A 68 -5.42 -22.52 -2.11
C ILE A 68 -4.70 -23.87 -1.95
N ARG A 69 -5.37 -24.98 -2.27
CA ARG A 69 -4.78 -26.34 -2.20
C ARG A 69 -4.09 -26.61 -0.85
N GLY A 70 -4.71 -26.19 0.26
CA GLY A 70 -4.17 -26.34 1.62
C GLY A 70 -3.10 -25.33 2.04
N GLN A 71 -2.62 -24.46 1.15
CA GLN A 71 -1.63 -23.43 1.46
C GLN A 71 -2.31 -22.08 1.71
N LYS A 72 -1.89 -21.37 2.77
CA LYS A 72 -2.32 -19.98 3.01
C LYS A 72 -1.72 -19.06 1.96
N ALA A 73 -2.58 -18.33 1.28
CA ALA A 73 -2.24 -17.25 0.37
C ALA A 73 -2.85 -15.95 0.88
N SER A 74 -2.35 -14.81 0.39
CA SER A 74 -2.98 -13.53 0.65
C SER A 74 -2.97 -12.64 -0.58
N ARG A 75 -3.98 -11.79 -0.69
CA ARG A 75 -4.08 -10.75 -1.72
C ARG A 75 -4.49 -9.43 -1.09
N VAL A 76 -4.26 -8.34 -1.81
CA VAL A 76 -4.77 -7.02 -1.44
C VAL A 76 -6.19 -6.89 -1.98
N ARG A 77 -7.12 -6.54 -1.11
CA ARG A 77 -8.51 -6.22 -1.45
C ARG A 77 -8.78 -4.75 -1.17
N ILE A 78 -9.35 -4.08 -2.15
CA ILE A 78 -9.74 -2.68 -2.05
C ILE A 78 -11.21 -2.61 -1.62
N LEU A 79 -11.47 -1.92 -0.51
CA LEU A 79 -12.81 -1.68 0.00
C LEU A 79 -13.18 -0.22 -0.25
N GLY A 80 -14.27 -0.01 -0.97
CA GLY A 80 -14.80 1.32 -1.25
C GLY A 80 -15.57 1.90 -0.06
N LYS A 81 -15.43 3.21 0.14
CA LYS A 81 -16.21 4.01 1.09
C LYS A 81 -17.21 4.91 0.38
N ALA A 82 -16.79 5.51 -0.73
CA ALA A 82 -17.60 6.38 -1.57
C ALA A 82 -17.17 6.24 -3.03
N LEU A 83 -18.11 6.49 -3.93
CA LEU A 83 -17.91 6.51 -5.38
C LEU A 83 -18.53 7.79 -5.92
N VAL A 84 -17.76 8.57 -6.67
CA VAL A 84 -18.19 9.82 -7.29
C VAL A 84 -17.80 9.81 -8.76
N GLN A 85 -18.73 10.18 -9.63
CA GLN A 85 -18.45 10.37 -11.05
C GLN A 85 -17.57 11.60 -11.29
N ILE A 86 -16.56 11.45 -12.14
CA ILE A 86 -15.74 12.57 -12.62
C ILE A 86 -16.48 13.17 -13.81
N THR A 87 -16.84 14.45 -13.73
CA THR A 87 -17.59 15.16 -14.78
C THR A 87 -16.70 15.99 -15.70
N GLN A 88 -15.46 16.27 -15.29
CA GLN A 88 -14.50 16.98 -16.14
C GLN A 88 -14.06 16.10 -17.31
N PRO A 89 -13.65 16.70 -18.45
CA PRO A 89 -13.05 15.96 -19.55
C PRO A 89 -11.85 15.14 -19.08
N VAL A 90 -11.81 13.88 -19.49
CA VAL A 90 -10.72 12.96 -19.16
C VAL A 90 -10.03 12.46 -20.42
N GLN A 91 -8.76 12.10 -20.28
CA GLN A 91 -8.03 11.40 -21.33
C GLN A 91 -8.13 9.89 -21.11
N THR A 92 -8.40 9.15 -22.18
CA THR A 92 -8.43 7.69 -22.15
C THR A 92 -7.52 7.10 -23.21
N ARG A 93 -7.00 5.90 -22.96
CA ARG A 93 -6.19 5.15 -23.92
C ARG A 93 -6.65 3.70 -23.98
N THR A 94 -6.80 3.17 -25.19
CA THR A 94 -7.20 1.77 -25.40
C THR A 94 -5.98 0.90 -25.70
N HIS A 95 -5.84 -0.21 -24.97
CA HIS A 95 -4.86 -1.25 -25.25
C HIS A 95 -5.60 -2.58 -25.47
N GLY A 96 -5.59 -3.09 -26.70
CA GLY A 96 -6.38 -4.25 -27.08
C GLY A 96 -7.88 -3.98 -26.91
N LYS A 97 -8.55 -4.76 -26.06
CA LYS A 97 -10.00 -4.64 -25.79
C LYS A 97 -10.34 -3.80 -24.55
N VAL A 98 -9.35 -3.21 -23.87
CA VAL A 98 -9.55 -2.50 -22.60
C VAL A 98 -9.22 -1.03 -22.76
N THR A 99 -10.15 -0.16 -22.35
CA THR A 99 -9.97 1.28 -22.27
C THR A 99 -9.55 1.67 -20.86
N PHE A 100 -8.49 2.48 -20.75
CA PHE A 100 -7.89 2.91 -19.49
C PHE A 100 -8.05 4.42 -19.33
N LEU A 101 -8.30 4.86 -18.09
CA LEU A 101 -8.18 6.27 -17.71
C LEU A 101 -6.69 6.66 -17.64
N MET A 102 -6.27 7.69 -18.37
CA MET A 102 -4.91 8.24 -18.28
C MET A 102 -4.74 9.09 -17.02
N ASN A 103 -3.53 9.13 -16.47
CA ASN A 103 -3.21 9.86 -15.23
C ASN A 103 -4.12 9.47 -14.05
N ALA A 104 -4.53 8.20 -14.03
CA ALA A 104 -5.39 7.67 -12.98
C ALA A 104 -4.62 7.62 -11.65
N ALA A 105 -5.28 7.98 -10.55
CA ALA A 105 -4.71 7.92 -9.22
C ALA A 105 -4.89 6.51 -8.64
N ASN A 106 -3.80 5.76 -8.49
CA ASN A 106 -3.76 4.45 -7.82
C ASN A 106 -2.89 4.52 -6.57
N THR A 107 -2.99 5.62 -5.84
CA THR A 107 -2.12 5.92 -4.72
C THR A 107 -2.83 5.62 -3.40
N PHE A 108 -2.10 4.98 -2.50
CA PHE A 108 -2.49 4.69 -1.12
C PHE A 108 -1.48 5.31 -0.18
N GLU A 109 -1.96 6.02 0.83
CA GLU A 109 -1.15 6.53 1.92
C GLU A 109 -1.52 5.81 3.21
N PHE A 110 -0.51 5.33 3.93
CA PHE A 110 -0.73 4.59 5.17
C PHE A 110 0.49 4.64 6.09
N ARG A 111 0.23 4.60 7.40
CA ARG A 111 1.25 4.44 8.43
C ARG A 111 1.49 2.94 8.64
N ALA A 112 2.75 2.50 8.59
CA ALA A 112 3.12 1.10 8.73
C ALA A 112 4.41 0.89 9.52
N HIS A 113 4.55 -0.30 10.07
CA HIS A 113 5.80 -0.82 10.63
C HIS A 113 6.45 -1.83 9.70
N LEU A 114 7.78 -1.88 9.67
CA LEU A 114 8.50 -2.98 9.07
C LEU A 114 8.37 -4.23 9.94
N VAL A 115 7.90 -5.34 9.37
CA VAL A 115 7.83 -6.63 10.09
C VAL A 115 9.23 -7.21 10.33
N ARG A 116 10.17 -6.88 9.43
CA ARG A 116 11.58 -7.27 9.45
C ARG A 116 12.39 -6.23 8.67
N ASP A 117 13.71 -6.23 8.84
CA ASP A 117 14.62 -5.41 8.04
C ASP A 117 14.33 -5.57 6.54
N ALA A 118 14.36 -4.46 5.80
CA ALA A 118 14.15 -4.48 4.37
C ALA A 118 15.29 -5.21 3.66
N PHE A 119 14.95 -6.05 2.69
CA PHE A 119 15.93 -6.74 1.86
C PHE A 119 16.32 -5.85 0.68
N VAL A 120 17.61 -5.52 0.55
CA VAL A 120 18.11 -4.63 -0.52
C VAL A 120 18.80 -5.44 -1.60
N LYS A 121 18.31 -5.31 -2.84
CA LYS A 121 18.88 -5.87 -4.06
C LYS A 121 19.52 -4.75 -4.87
N ARG A 122 20.78 -4.91 -5.25
CA ARG A 122 21.44 -4.00 -6.20
C ARG A 122 21.16 -4.49 -7.62
N THR A 123 20.60 -3.63 -8.46
CA THR A 123 20.30 -3.95 -9.87
C THR A 123 20.94 -2.94 -10.81
N LYS A 124 21.02 -3.28 -12.11
CA LYS A 124 21.50 -2.34 -13.15
C LYS A 124 20.63 -1.07 -13.25
N ALA A 125 19.36 -1.13 -12.82
CA ALA A 125 18.42 -0.02 -12.89
C ALA A 125 18.35 0.81 -11.58
N GLY A 126 19.16 0.46 -10.58
CA GLY A 126 19.19 1.04 -9.24
C GLY A 126 18.92 0.03 -8.14
N ASP A 127 19.08 0.46 -6.89
CA ASP A 127 18.77 -0.34 -5.72
C ASP A 127 17.26 -0.54 -5.58
N VAL A 128 16.86 -1.75 -5.22
CA VAL A 128 15.48 -2.12 -4.90
C VAL A 128 15.44 -2.62 -3.48
N ALA A 129 14.61 -2.01 -2.63
CA ALA A 129 14.33 -2.52 -1.31
C ALA A 129 12.97 -3.21 -1.31
N GLU A 130 12.92 -4.41 -0.73
CA GLU A 130 11.71 -5.19 -0.53
C GLU A 130 11.44 -5.32 0.97
N ALA A 131 10.24 -4.95 1.41
CA ALA A 131 9.87 -4.97 2.82
C ALA A 131 8.49 -5.57 3.01
N ARG A 132 8.28 -6.18 4.17
CA ARG A 132 6.94 -6.57 4.62
C ARG A 132 6.43 -5.48 5.55
N LEU A 133 5.36 -4.81 5.15
CA LEU A 133 4.78 -3.68 5.88
C LEU A 133 3.53 -4.15 6.63
N ALA A 134 3.46 -3.87 7.93
CA ALA A 134 2.30 -4.15 8.77
C ALA A 134 1.55 -2.86 9.09
N VAL A 135 0.25 -2.85 8.80
CA VAL A 135 -0.68 -1.77 9.12
C VAL A 135 -1.71 -2.30 10.11
N LYS A 136 -1.91 -1.59 11.21
CA LYS A 136 -2.93 -1.91 12.20
C LYS A 136 -4.21 -1.14 11.87
N ASP A 137 -5.33 -1.85 11.71
CA ASP A 137 -6.63 -1.19 11.55
C ASP A 137 -7.19 -0.70 12.90
N ARG A 138 -8.33 0.00 12.84
CA ARG A 138 -8.98 0.52 14.06
C ARG A 138 -9.48 -0.58 15.01
N ALA A 139 -9.74 -1.79 14.51
CA ALA A 139 -10.13 -2.94 15.32
C ALA A 139 -8.91 -3.69 15.89
N GLY A 140 -7.69 -3.20 15.63
CA GLY A 140 -6.44 -3.79 16.09
C GLY A 140 -5.95 -4.97 15.24
N LYS A 141 -6.62 -5.28 14.12
CA LYS A 141 -6.20 -6.32 13.20
C LYS A 141 -5.01 -5.83 12.37
N LEU A 142 -4.01 -6.69 12.21
CA LEU A 142 -2.86 -6.43 11.36
C LEU A 142 -3.13 -6.84 9.92
N HIS A 143 -2.83 -5.94 8.99
CA HIS A 143 -2.80 -6.17 7.55
C HIS A 143 -1.36 -6.11 7.06
N TYR A 144 -0.96 -7.12 6.31
CA TYR A 144 0.39 -7.22 5.81
C TYR A 144 0.45 -7.01 4.30
N PHE A 145 1.30 -6.07 3.87
CA PHE A 145 1.52 -5.71 2.47
C PHE A 145 2.96 -6.01 2.08
N GLN A 146 3.17 -6.48 0.85
CA GLN A 146 4.50 -6.53 0.25
C GLN A 146 4.81 -5.15 -0.30
N GLY A 147 5.80 -4.47 0.29
CA GLY A 147 6.32 -3.19 -0.18
C GLY A 147 7.56 -3.38 -1.03
N GLU A 148 7.68 -2.60 -2.09
CA GLU A 148 8.88 -2.54 -2.91
C GLU A 148 9.17 -1.09 -3.28
N ALA A 149 10.40 -0.63 -3.06
CA ALA A 149 10.83 0.73 -3.30
C ALA A 149 12.06 0.74 -4.20
N TRP A 150 12.10 1.65 -5.17
CA TRP A 150 13.16 1.75 -6.16
C TRP A 150 14.06 2.96 -5.90
N GLN A 151 15.31 2.86 -6.38
CA GLN A 151 16.27 3.96 -6.43
C GLN A 151 16.43 4.63 -5.07
N GLN A 152 16.30 5.97 -4.99
CA GLN A 152 16.47 6.73 -3.75
C GLN A 152 15.49 6.31 -2.65
N VAL A 153 14.24 5.99 -3.01
CA VAL A 153 13.23 5.50 -2.06
C VAL A 153 13.61 4.11 -1.56
N GLY A 154 14.17 3.27 -2.45
CA GLY A 154 14.76 1.98 -2.12
C GLY A 154 15.88 2.11 -1.09
N THR A 155 16.84 3.00 -1.33
CA THR A 155 17.93 3.27 -0.37
C THR A 155 17.40 3.79 0.97
N LEU A 156 16.38 4.66 0.94
CA LEU A 156 15.76 5.19 2.15
C LEU A 156 15.08 4.08 2.95
N MET A 157 14.15 3.33 2.34
CA MET A 157 13.47 2.21 2.97
C MET A 157 14.45 1.13 3.46
N GLY A 158 15.55 0.90 2.73
CA GLY A 158 16.63 -0.03 3.09
C GLY A 158 17.38 0.32 4.38
N ARG A 159 17.29 1.57 4.86
CA ARG A 159 17.88 2.00 6.14
C ARG A 159 16.96 1.74 7.34
N MET A 160 15.69 1.48 7.10
CA MET A 160 14.74 1.16 8.18
C MET A 160 15.06 -0.22 8.77
N ARG A 161 14.95 -0.30 10.09
CA ARG A 161 15.07 -1.56 10.84
C ARG A 161 13.70 -2.17 11.12
N SER A 162 13.69 -3.46 11.43
CA SER A 162 12.54 -4.17 11.94
C SER A 162 11.87 -3.39 13.08
N GLY A 163 10.54 -3.28 13.03
CA GLY A 163 9.72 -2.47 13.94
C GLY A 163 9.69 -0.97 13.59
N GLY A 164 10.61 -0.48 12.76
CA GLY A 164 10.67 0.92 12.33
C GLY A 164 9.39 1.35 11.65
N GLU A 165 8.94 2.56 12.00
CA GLU A 165 7.66 3.10 11.57
C GLU A 165 7.84 4.25 10.58
N GLY A 166 6.90 4.36 9.65
CA GLY A 166 6.82 5.50 8.74
C GLY A 166 5.46 5.65 8.10
N THR A 167 5.27 6.80 7.47
CA THR A 167 4.20 7.05 6.51
C THR A 167 4.69 6.69 5.12
N PHE A 168 3.95 5.83 4.42
CA PHE A 168 4.26 5.32 3.10
C PHE A 168 3.20 5.79 2.12
N THR A 169 3.64 6.33 0.99
CA THR A 169 2.81 6.60 -0.18
C THR A 169 3.16 5.56 -1.24
N ALA A 170 2.20 4.77 -1.68
CA ALA A 170 2.46 3.66 -2.59
C ALA A 170 1.41 3.51 -3.69
N ILE A 171 1.81 2.92 -4.81
CA ILE A 171 0.91 2.43 -5.86
C ILE A 171 0.68 0.94 -5.69
N LEU A 172 -0.59 0.49 -5.76
CA LEU A 172 -0.87 -0.94 -5.81
C LEU A 172 -0.69 -1.47 -7.23
N ARG A 173 0.37 -2.25 -7.47
CA ARG A 173 0.59 -2.96 -8.72
C ARG A 173 0.31 -4.44 -8.58
N ARG A 174 0.07 -5.08 -9.72
CA ARG A 174 -0.08 -6.53 -9.80
C ARG A 174 0.97 -7.10 -10.73
N ASP A 175 1.99 -7.70 -10.13
CA ASP A 175 3.11 -8.27 -10.87
C ASP A 175 2.82 -9.71 -11.24
N ARG A 176 3.17 -10.07 -12.48
CA ARG A 176 3.14 -11.44 -12.95
C ARG A 176 4.55 -11.98 -12.96
N VAL A 177 4.80 -13.02 -12.17
CA VAL A 177 6.03 -13.81 -12.23
C VAL A 177 5.63 -15.22 -12.68
N GLY A 178 5.82 -15.48 -13.97
CA GLY A 178 5.28 -16.69 -14.62
C GLY A 178 3.75 -16.72 -14.54
N GLU A 179 3.20 -17.84 -14.06
CA GLU A 179 1.74 -18.03 -13.90
C GLU A 179 1.16 -17.36 -12.64
N LYS A 180 2.01 -16.88 -11.71
CA LYS A 180 1.56 -16.31 -10.44
C LYS A 180 1.47 -14.80 -10.53
N ALA A 181 0.35 -14.25 -10.04
CA ALA A 181 0.15 -12.82 -9.90
C ALA A 181 0.20 -12.42 -8.42
N PHE A 182 1.06 -11.47 -8.06
CA PHE A 182 1.23 -10.97 -6.71
C PHE A 182 0.88 -9.49 -6.63
N ASP A 183 0.25 -9.09 -5.52
CA ASP A 183 -0.05 -7.70 -5.24
C ASP A 183 1.15 -7.08 -4.50
N VAL A 184 1.71 -6.02 -5.08
CA VAL A 184 2.87 -5.30 -4.53
C VAL A 184 2.50 -3.82 -4.38
N MET A 185 2.86 -3.25 -3.24
CA MET A 185 2.79 -1.82 -2.98
C MET A 185 4.12 -1.19 -3.41
N GLU A 186 4.15 -0.58 -4.59
CA GLU A 186 5.29 0.21 -5.05
C GLU A 186 5.37 1.50 -4.26
N VAL A 187 6.33 1.60 -3.34
CA VAL A 187 6.50 2.76 -2.47
C VAL A 187 7.14 3.89 -3.28
N LEU A 188 6.39 4.98 -3.41
CA LEU A 188 6.80 6.21 -4.08
C LEU A 188 7.46 7.21 -3.13
N ALA A 189 7.06 7.19 -1.87
CA ALA A 189 7.62 8.05 -0.82
C ALA A 189 7.52 7.35 0.53
N VAL A 190 8.50 7.63 1.39
CA VAL A 190 8.48 7.21 2.79
C VAL A 190 8.97 8.37 3.67
N THR A 191 8.23 8.64 4.73
CA THR A 191 8.62 9.56 5.80
C THR A 191 8.75 8.76 7.09
N PHE A 192 9.92 8.80 7.73
CA PHE A 192 10.13 8.07 8.97
C PHE A 192 9.51 8.79 10.15
N HIS A 193 8.93 8.01 11.06
CA HIS A 193 8.51 8.50 12.36
C HIS A 193 9.57 8.10 13.37
N SER A 194 10.32 9.09 13.86
CA SER A 194 11.36 8.88 14.86
C SER A 194 10.72 8.67 16.23
N ASP A 195 10.35 7.44 16.58
CA ASP A 195 10.05 7.12 17.97
C ASP A 195 11.36 6.77 18.70
N ARG A 196 12.07 7.82 19.14
CA ARG A 196 12.97 7.68 20.29
C ARG A 196 12.91 8.94 21.18
N PRO A 197 12.41 8.82 22.42
CA PRO A 197 13.01 9.59 23.51
C PRO A 197 14.48 9.20 23.58
N THR A 198 15.38 10.17 23.58
CA THR A 198 16.77 9.93 23.98
C THR A 198 16.77 9.28 25.35
N THR A 199 17.27 8.05 25.46
CA THR A 199 17.63 7.47 26.75
C THR A 199 18.52 8.50 27.46
N PRO A 200 18.18 9.02 28.65
CA PRO A 200 19.12 9.84 29.38
C PRO A 200 20.37 8.99 29.64
N ALA A 201 21.54 9.57 29.39
CA ALA A 201 22.82 8.94 29.68
C ALA A 201 22.79 8.37 31.11
N PRO A 202 23.42 7.21 31.37
CA PRO A 202 23.50 6.69 32.72
C PRO A 202 24.14 7.78 33.60
N ALA A 203 23.45 8.15 34.69
CA ALA A 203 23.99 9.07 35.67
C ALA A 203 25.36 8.54 36.12
N ALA A 204 26.39 9.38 36.02
CA ALA A 204 27.69 9.07 36.57
C ALA A 204 27.51 8.69 38.04
N VAL A 205 27.92 7.47 38.39
CA VAL A 205 28.03 7.04 39.78
C VAL A 205 29.16 7.87 40.39
N VAL A 206 28.81 8.89 41.16
CA VAL A 206 29.75 9.56 42.04
C VAL A 206 30.00 8.61 43.20
N VAL A 207 31.17 7.96 43.18
CA VAL A 207 31.67 7.21 44.32
C VAL A 207 32.07 8.25 45.38
N HIS A 208 31.29 8.38 46.45
CA HIS A 208 31.76 9.05 47.65
C HIS A 208 32.63 8.06 48.42
N GLU A 209 33.94 8.29 48.37
CA GLU A 209 34.92 7.68 49.25
C GLU A 209 34.63 8.14 50.68
N LEU A 210 34.13 7.23 51.53
CA LEU A 210 34.01 7.46 52.96
C LEU A 210 35.42 7.34 53.56
N ALA A 211 36.00 8.48 53.91
CA ALA A 211 37.17 8.53 54.76
C ALA A 211 36.80 7.97 56.14
N HIS A 212 37.37 6.81 56.49
CA HIS A 212 37.43 6.32 57.86
C HIS A 212 38.40 7.21 58.64
N ALA A 213 37.87 8.07 59.51
CA ALA A 213 38.60 8.54 60.68
C ALA A 213 38.45 7.47 61.76
N ALA A 214 39.55 6.80 62.08
CA ALA A 214 39.69 6.00 63.28
C ALA A 214 40.30 6.91 64.36
N ASP A 215 39.62 6.97 65.51
CA ASP A 215 40.20 7.19 66.84
C ASP A 215 39.72 6.03 67.72
#